data_AF-A0A9N9IWK9-F1
#
_entry.id   AF-A0A9N9IWK9-F1
#
_cell.length_a   1.000
_cell.length_b   1.000
_cell.length_c   1.000
_cell.angle_alpha   90.00
_cell.angle_beta   90.00
_cell.angle_gamma   90.00
#
_symmetry.space_group_name_H-M   'P 1'
#
loop_
_entity.id
_entity.type
_entity.pdbx_description
1 polymer ?
#
loop_
_entity_poly.entity_id
_entity_poly.type
_entity_poly.pdbx_seq_one_letter_code
_entity_poly.pdbx_strand_id
1 'polypeptide(L)'
;INISDKFETQDLLQFYKLRNIIDQEESFGYEPFPDIFLGPKSKNAILQNDILDLLVEFYNNGVTGYQFTTPGDISGIDQISVFSKIIQYGRLKLGSEIFRSTFSARYIKSSKILARFVA
;
A
#
# COMPACT_ATOMS: atom_id res chain seq x y z
N ILE A 1 -18.76 -34.69 4.16
CA ILE A 1 -17.94 -33.84 3.26
C ILE A 1 -16.49 -34.03 3.69
N ASN A 2 -15.70 -34.77 2.92
CA ASN A 2 -14.32 -35.11 3.24
C ASN A 2 -13.41 -34.13 2.49
N ILE A 3 -12.99 -33.05 3.15
CA ILE A 3 -12.08 -32.05 2.58
C ILE A 3 -10.67 -32.55 2.84
N SER A 4 -10.24 -33.49 2.00
CA SER A 4 -8.83 -33.83 1.90
C SER A 4 -8.14 -32.68 1.17
N ASP A 5 -7.67 -31.68 1.91
CA ASP A 5 -6.69 -30.65 1.50
C ASP A 5 -5.35 -31.33 1.16
N LYS A 6 -5.35 -32.18 0.14
CA LYS A 6 -4.12 -32.67 -0.47
C LYS A 6 -3.71 -31.63 -1.49
N PHE A 7 -2.86 -30.70 -1.05
CA PHE A 7 -1.98 -30.00 -1.98
C PHE A 7 -1.44 -31.04 -2.98
N GLU A 8 -1.68 -30.82 -4.26
CA GLU A 8 -1.13 -31.69 -5.29
C GLU A 8 0.38 -31.76 -5.06
N THR A 9 0.93 -32.97 -5.03
CA THR A 9 2.29 -33.22 -4.53
C THR A 9 3.34 -32.39 -5.30
N GLN A 10 3.02 -31.98 -6.53
CA GLN A 10 3.79 -31.04 -7.33
C GLN A 10 3.78 -29.61 -6.79
N ASP A 11 2.61 -29.05 -6.40
CA ASP A 11 2.48 -27.72 -5.82
C ASP A 11 3.31 -27.61 -4.53
N LEU A 12 3.24 -28.63 -3.68
CA LEU A 12 4.00 -28.70 -2.42
C LEU A 12 5.51 -28.76 -2.69
N LEU A 13 5.93 -29.57 -3.67
CA LEU A 13 7.33 -29.71 -4.05
C LEU A 13 7.89 -28.41 -4.65
N GLN A 14 7.09 -27.72 -5.47
CA GLN A 14 7.45 -26.44 -6.08
C GLN A 14 7.55 -25.34 -5.02
N PHE A 15 6.66 -25.33 -4.04
CA PHE A 15 6.74 -24.43 -2.88
C PHE A 15 8.04 -24.63 -2.09
N TYR A 16 8.42 -25.86 -1.77
CA TYR A 16 9.67 -26.11 -1.04
C TYR A 16 10.92 -25.74 -1.84
N LYS A 17 10.91 -25.93 -3.16
CA LYS A 17 12.00 -25.47 -4.03
C LYS A 17 12.12 -23.94 -4.02
N LEU A 18 11.01 -23.23 -4.13
CA LEU A 18 10.99 -21.76 -4.10
C LEU A 18 11.40 -21.21 -2.72
N ARG A 19 10.94 -21.83 -1.63
CA ARG A 19 11.35 -21.48 -0.26
C ARG A 19 12.86 -21.54 -0.08
N ASN A 20 13.49 -22.62 -0.54
CA ASN A 20 14.94 -22.79 -0.41
C ASN A 20 15.75 -21.80 -1.27
N ILE A 21 15.15 -21.22 -2.32
CA ILE A 21 15.74 -20.15 -3.11
C ILE A 21 15.59 -18.80 -2.38
N ILE A 22 14.43 -18.55 -1.77
CA ILE A 22 14.10 -17.34 -1.02
C ILE A 22 14.92 -17.21 0.28
N ASP A 23 15.29 -18.33 0.91
CA ASP A 23 16.14 -18.31 2.10
C ASP A 23 17.63 -17.99 1.77
N GLN A 24 18.03 -18.00 0.48
CA GLN A 24 19.41 -17.72 0.02
C GLN A 24 19.61 -16.36 -0.64
N GLU A 25 18.58 -15.78 -1.23
CA GLU A 25 18.59 -14.41 -1.76
C GLU A 25 17.60 -13.58 -0.95
N GLU A 26 18.02 -12.41 -0.45
CA GLU A 26 17.13 -11.46 0.20
C GLU A 26 15.94 -11.17 -0.74
N SER A 27 14.80 -11.82 -0.49
CA SER A 27 13.60 -11.78 -1.34
C SER A 27 12.90 -10.44 -1.22
N PHE A 28 13.54 -9.41 -1.75
CA PHE A 28 12.96 -8.10 -1.98
C PHE A 28 12.55 -8.03 -3.45
N GLY A 29 11.26 -8.19 -3.71
CA GLY A 29 10.69 -7.75 -4.98
C GLY A 29 10.65 -6.22 -4.98
N TYR A 30 11.42 -5.59 -5.84
CA TYR A 30 11.34 -4.15 -6.11
C TYR A 30 10.41 -3.96 -7.31
N GLU A 31 9.25 -3.34 -7.07
CA GLU A 31 8.34 -2.92 -8.13
C GLU A 31 8.19 -1.40 -8.04
N PRO A 32 8.32 -0.65 -9.16
CA PRO A 32 8.02 0.78 -9.16
C PRO A 32 6.57 1.00 -8.73
N PHE A 33 6.32 2.11 -8.03
CA PHE A 33 4.95 2.46 -7.70
C PHE A 33 4.16 2.66 -9.00
N PRO A 34 3.08 1.91 -9.24
CA PRO A 34 2.52 1.77 -10.57
C PRO A 34 1.67 2.95 -11.01
N ASP A 35 1.54 4.00 -10.19
CA ASP A 35 0.68 5.19 -10.36
C ASP A 35 -0.80 4.92 -10.72
N ILE A 36 -1.21 3.65 -10.77
CA ILE A 36 -2.55 3.22 -11.19
C ILE A 36 -3.35 2.82 -9.95
N PHE A 37 -4.11 3.78 -9.46
CA PHE A 37 -5.23 3.49 -8.58
C PHE A 37 -6.44 3.10 -9.42
N LEU A 38 -7.14 2.03 -9.00
CA LEU A 38 -8.45 1.74 -9.58
C LEU A 38 -9.46 2.78 -9.12
N GLY A 39 -10.55 2.95 -9.87
CA GLY A 39 -11.52 4.03 -9.70
C GLY A 39 -11.82 4.41 -8.23
N PRO A 40 -11.89 5.73 -7.92
CA PRO A 40 -11.99 6.20 -6.55
C PRO A 40 -13.25 5.69 -5.88
N LYS A 41 -13.12 5.27 -4.62
CA LYS A 41 -14.26 4.91 -3.75
C LYS A 41 -15.05 6.17 -3.37
N SER A 42 -14.35 7.27 -3.12
CA SER A 42 -14.94 8.59 -2.89
C SER A 42 -14.00 9.67 -3.41
N LYS A 43 -14.54 10.73 -4.03
CA LYS A 43 -13.77 11.86 -4.53
C LYS A 43 -13.70 13.04 -3.57
N ASN A 44 -14.52 13.03 -2.52
CA ASN A 44 -14.68 14.15 -1.58
C ASN A 44 -14.71 13.61 -0.14
N ALA A 45 -13.88 12.61 0.16
CA ALA A 45 -13.78 12.12 1.53
C ALA A 45 -13.12 13.19 2.40
N ILE A 46 -13.66 13.42 3.59
CA ILE A 46 -13.15 14.38 4.55
C ILE A 46 -12.45 13.59 5.65
N LEU A 47 -11.16 13.88 5.85
CA LEU A 47 -10.38 13.35 6.95
C LEU A 47 -10.82 13.99 8.28
N GLN A 48 -10.74 13.21 9.34
CA GLN A 48 -10.87 13.72 10.70
C GLN A 48 -9.66 14.61 11.03
N ASN A 49 -9.84 15.57 11.94
CA ASN A 49 -8.82 16.57 12.25
C ASN A 49 -7.56 15.93 12.84
N ASP A 50 -7.70 14.89 13.67
CA ASP A 50 -6.58 14.12 14.21
C ASP A 50 -5.71 13.50 13.11
N ILE A 51 -6.32 12.95 12.05
CA ILE A 51 -5.59 12.42 10.90
C ILE A 51 -4.94 13.56 10.10
N LEU A 52 -5.61 14.70 9.98
CA LEU A 52 -5.05 15.87 9.31
C LEU A 52 -3.80 16.38 10.03
N ASP A 53 -3.85 16.47 11.35
CA ASP A 53 -2.73 16.93 12.20
C ASP A 53 -1.54 15.97 12.07
N LEU A 54 -1.80 14.64 12.08
CA LEU A 54 -0.77 13.63 11.85
C LEU A 54 -0.12 13.75 10.46
N LEU A 55 -0.89 14.10 9.42
CA LEU A 55 -0.33 14.33 8.08
C LEU A 55 0.54 15.58 8.05
N VAL A 56 0.11 16.67 8.70
CA VAL A 56 0.92 17.88 8.83
C VAL A 56 2.23 17.58 9.55
N GLU A 57 2.18 16.86 10.66
CA GLU A 57 3.38 16.42 11.39
C GLU A 57 4.29 15.57 10.51
N PHE A 58 3.73 14.58 9.81
CA PHE A 58 4.47 13.69 8.92
C PHE A 58 5.23 14.46 7.84
N TYR A 59 4.57 15.40 7.15
CA TYR A 59 5.22 16.16 6.09
C TYR A 59 6.30 17.10 6.62
N ASN A 60 6.07 17.78 7.75
CA ASN A 60 7.09 18.63 8.37
C ASN A 60 8.34 17.83 8.81
N ASN A 61 8.16 16.59 9.24
CA ASN A 61 9.26 15.72 9.63
C ASN A 61 9.98 15.08 8.44
N GLY A 62 9.26 14.77 7.37
CA GLY A 62 9.79 14.01 6.22
C GLY A 62 10.30 14.84 5.06
N VAL A 63 9.84 16.09 4.92
CA VAL A 63 10.11 16.92 3.73
C VAL A 63 10.81 18.21 4.16
N THR A 64 12.14 18.21 4.06
CA THR A 64 12.98 19.35 4.44
C THR A 64 12.83 20.52 3.46
N GLY A 65 12.89 21.75 3.98
CA GLY A 65 12.86 22.98 3.16
C GLY A 65 11.46 23.53 2.88
N TYR A 66 10.42 22.87 3.40
CA TYR A 66 9.03 23.31 3.30
C TYR A 66 8.40 23.34 4.69
N GLN A 67 7.40 24.20 4.89
CA GLN A 67 6.58 24.23 6.09
C GLN A 67 5.16 23.84 5.73
N PHE A 68 4.67 22.77 6.32
CA PHE A 68 3.31 22.28 6.12
C PHE A 68 2.42 22.71 7.27
N THR A 69 1.18 23.09 6.97
CA THR A 69 0.21 23.52 7.99
C THR A 69 -1.21 23.18 7.57
N THR A 70 -2.16 23.24 8.50
CA THR A 70 -3.58 23.13 8.16
C THR A 70 -4.04 24.41 7.44
N PRO A 71 -5.10 24.37 6.60
CA PRO A 71 -5.51 25.55 5.84
C PRO A 71 -6.01 26.71 6.71
N GLY A 72 -6.37 26.44 7.97
CA GLY A 72 -6.83 27.47 8.91
C GLY A 72 -5.69 28.24 9.61
N ASP A 73 -4.49 27.66 9.64
CA ASP A 73 -3.36 28.18 10.42
C ASP A 73 -2.26 28.82 9.54
N ILE A 74 -2.59 29.10 8.27
CA ILE A 74 -1.67 29.73 7.33
C ILE A 74 -1.36 31.14 7.81
N SER A 75 -0.12 31.35 8.25
CA SER A 75 0.36 32.62 8.82
C SER A 75 1.49 33.24 8.00
N GLY A 76 1.99 32.53 6.97
CA GLY A 76 3.10 32.97 6.13
C GLY A 76 2.90 32.69 4.64
N ILE A 77 3.76 33.30 3.82
CA ILE A 77 3.68 33.29 2.36
C ILE A 77 4.20 31.95 1.78
N ASP A 78 5.06 31.24 2.53
CA ASP A 78 5.76 30.03 2.08
C ASP A 78 5.28 28.74 2.77
N GLN A 79 4.07 28.76 3.35
CA GLN A 79 3.47 27.57 3.98
C GLN A 79 2.61 26.78 2.98
N ILE A 80 2.77 25.46 2.97
CA ILE A 80 1.99 24.54 2.15
C ILE A 80 0.81 24.01 2.98
N SER A 81 -0.40 24.23 2.48
CA SER A 81 -1.61 23.73 3.14
C SER A 81 -1.84 22.26 2.88
N VAL A 82 -2.02 21.48 3.94
CA VAL A 82 -2.51 20.09 3.86
C VAL A 82 -4.03 20.11 3.92
N PHE A 83 -4.71 19.58 2.92
CA PHE A 83 -6.17 19.57 2.87
C PHE A 83 -6.77 18.28 3.44
N SER A 84 -7.80 18.39 4.26
CA SER A 84 -8.57 17.22 4.76
C SER A 84 -9.43 16.56 3.68
N LYS A 85 -9.70 17.28 2.58
CA LYS A 85 -10.47 16.77 1.46
C LYS A 85 -9.58 15.93 0.54
N ILE A 86 -9.86 14.63 0.48
CA ILE A 86 -9.07 13.68 -0.28
C ILE A 86 -9.91 12.87 -1.27
N ILE A 87 -9.22 12.34 -2.28
CA ILE A 87 -9.75 11.25 -3.11
C ILE A 87 -9.37 9.94 -2.42
N GLN A 88 -10.39 9.21 -1.95
CA GLN A 88 -10.20 7.91 -1.32
C GLN A 88 -10.25 6.82 -2.39
N TYR A 89 -9.15 6.09 -2.54
CA TYR A 89 -9.08 4.89 -3.37
C TYR A 89 -9.30 3.65 -2.51
N GLY A 90 -10.17 2.75 -2.98
CA GLY A 90 -10.44 1.50 -2.27
C GLY A 90 -9.56 0.34 -2.73
N ARG A 91 -9.02 0.41 -3.95
CA ARG A 91 -8.27 -0.68 -4.58
C ARG A 91 -7.04 -0.10 -5.28
N LEU A 92 -5.93 -0.79 -5.10
CA LEU A 92 -4.63 -0.48 -5.71
C LEU A 92 -4.29 -1.64 -6.65
N LYS A 93 -3.81 -1.35 -7.86
CA LYS A 93 -3.28 -2.37 -8.75
C LYS A 93 -1.76 -2.27 -8.71
N LEU A 94 -1.07 -3.34 -8.28
CA LEU A 94 0.38 -3.49 -8.45
C LEU A 94 0.62 -4.66 -9.40
N GLY A 95 1.38 -4.45 -10.47
CA GLY A 95 1.58 -5.40 -11.55
C GLY A 95 0.26 -5.90 -12.14
N SER A 96 0.08 -7.22 -12.13
CA SER A 96 -1.16 -7.88 -12.56
C SER A 96 -2.21 -8.01 -11.45
N GLU A 97 -1.89 -7.62 -10.21
CA GLU A 97 -2.70 -7.92 -9.03
C GLU A 97 -3.48 -6.71 -8.52
N ILE A 98 -4.73 -6.96 -8.10
CA ILE A 98 -5.59 -5.94 -7.49
C ILE A 98 -5.70 -6.20 -5.98
N PHE A 99 -5.16 -5.29 -5.18
CA PHE A 99 -5.28 -5.30 -3.74
C PHE A 99 -6.69 -4.92 -3.31
N ARG A 100 -7.17 -5.57 -2.25
CA ARG A 100 -8.56 -5.44 -1.74
C ARG A 100 -9.63 -5.88 -2.75
N SER A 101 -9.25 -6.70 -3.74
CA SER A 101 -10.19 -7.47 -4.57
C SER A 101 -10.41 -8.85 -3.94
N THR A 102 -11.67 -9.29 -3.88
CA THR A 102 -12.01 -10.69 -3.51
C THR A 102 -11.51 -11.70 -4.54
N PHE A 103 -11.14 -11.24 -5.74
CA PHE A 103 -10.55 -12.05 -6.82
C PHE A 103 -9.01 -11.99 -6.85
N SER A 104 -8.36 -11.35 -5.88
CA SER A 104 -6.90 -11.38 -5.81
C SER A 104 -6.45 -12.82 -5.54
N ALA A 105 -5.59 -13.39 -6.40
CA ALA A 105 -5.09 -14.75 -6.23
C ALA A 105 -4.44 -15.00 -4.84
N ARG A 106 -3.95 -13.94 -4.20
CA ARG A 106 -3.45 -13.95 -2.81
C ARG A 106 -4.50 -14.33 -1.76
N TYR A 107 -5.77 -14.03 -1.98
CA TYR A 107 -6.86 -14.45 -1.09
C TYR A 107 -7.07 -15.98 -1.10
N ILE A 108 -6.53 -16.66 -2.12
CA ILE A 108 -6.61 -18.11 -2.29
C ILE A 108 -5.27 -18.80 -1.92
N LYS A 109 -4.09 -18.18 -2.15
CA LYS A 109 -2.80 -18.91 -2.01
C LYS A 109 -1.58 -18.19 -1.41
N SER A 110 -1.60 -16.92 -0.98
CA SER A 110 -0.35 -16.28 -0.51
C SER A 110 -0.52 -15.09 0.45
N SER A 111 -0.27 -15.34 1.74
CA SER A 111 -0.31 -14.38 2.85
C SER A 111 1.07 -13.92 3.36
N LYS A 112 2.16 -14.04 2.58
CA LYS A 112 3.53 -13.74 3.05
C LYS A 112 4.44 -13.06 2.03
N ILE A 113 4.00 -11.97 1.40
CA ILE A 113 4.92 -11.09 0.66
C ILE A 113 5.07 -9.80 1.47
N LEU A 114 6.24 -9.62 2.10
CA LEU A 114 6.67 -8.31 2.59
C LEU A 114 7.15 -7.52 1.37
N ALA A 115 6.40 -6.50 0.95
CA ALA A 115 6.84 -5.58 -0.09
C ALA A 115 7.43 -4.32 0.56
N ARG A 116 8.60 -3.89 0.10
CA ARG A 116 9.22 -2.60 0.46
C ARG A 116 9.23 -1.72 -0.78
N PHE A 117 8.51 -0.60 -0.74
CA PHE A 117 8.57 0.42 -1.79
C PHE A 117 9.87 1.22 -1.65
N VAL A 118 10.52 1.51 -2.77
CA VAL A 118 11.69 2.38 -2.85
C VAL A 118 11.35 3.61 -3.69
N ALA A 119 11.83 4.77 -3.24
CA ALA A 119 11.68 6.05 -3.91
C ALA A 119 12.73 6.23 -5.01
#